data_AF-A0A4R3K736-F1
#
_entry.id   AF-A0A4R3K736-F1
#
_cell.length_a   1.000
_cell.length_b   1.000
_cell.length_c   1.000
_cell.angle_alpha   90.00
_cell.angle_beta   90.00
_cell.angle_gamma   90.00
#
_symmetry.space_group_name_H-M   'P 1'
#
loop_
_entity.id
_entity.type
_entity.pdbx_description
1 polymer ?
#
loop_
_entity_poly.entity_id
_entity_poly.type
_entity_poly.pdbx_seq_one_letter_code
_entity_poly.pdbx_strand_id
1 'polypeptide(L)'
;MKDNKERLSINIAKLYYESDYSQQKIAEKLNISRPTVSRLLQYAKDQKFVQINIIDPIKDNSNLEQLLIEKYGLEDVKIAYTPLDTREEIKKSISAKAAEYLYSITKDGDIIGVSWGLTIYNLALNLKPKMLKGAQCQGSCQ
;
A
#
# COMPACT_ATOMS: atom_id res chain seq x y z
N MET A 1 17.94 23.26 6.21
CA MET A 1 18.82 22.10 5.88
C MET A 1 18.04 20.84 5.48
N LYS A 2 16.87 20.56 6.08
CA LYS A 2 16.04 19.37 5.78
C LYS A 2 15.57 19.32 4.31
N ASP A 3 15.14 20.46 3.78
CA ASP A 3 14.59 20.61 2.43
C ASP A 3 15.56 20.22 1.30
N ASN A 4 16.87 20.42 1.49
CA ASN A 4 17.84 20.14 0.44
C ASN A 4 18.04 18.62 0.26
N LYS A 5 18.03 17.88 1.36
CA LYS A 5 18.16 16.41 1.34
C LYS A 5 16.91 15.76 0.74
N GLU A 6 15.73 16.27 1.10
CA GLU A 6 14.45 15.78 0.57
C GLU A 6 14.36 16.04 -0.94
N ARG A 7 14.63 17.27 -1.40
CA ARG A 7 14.66 17.61 -2.84
C ARG A 7 15.66 16.75 -3.61
N LEU A 8 16.87 16.58 -3.09
CA LEU A 8 17.89 15.74 -3.72
C LEU A 8 17.44 14.27 -3.82
N SER A 9 16.83 13.74 -2.75
CA SER A 9 16.31 12.36 -2.74
C SER A 9 15.18 12.15 -3.75
N ILE A 10 14.29 13.13 -3.91
CA ILE A 10 13.20 13.11 -4.89
C ILE A 10 13.78 13.16 -6.31
N ASN A 11 14.73 14.06 -6.57
CA ASN A 11 15.36 14.17 -7.89
C ASN A 11 16.11 12.89 -8.29
N ILE A 12 16.84 12.28 -7.36
CA ILE A 12 17.51 11.00 -7.58
C ILE A 12 16.48 9.89 -7.86
N ALA A 13 15.36 9.86 -7.12
CA ALA A 13 14.29 8.90 -7.36
C ALA A 13 13.67 9.04 -8.75
N LYS A 14 13.42 10.27 -9.22
CA LYS A 14 12.93 10.53 -10.58
C LYS A 14 13.90 10.04 -11.65
N LEU A 15 15.19 10.37 -11.52
CA LEU A 15 16.21 9.89 -12.47
C LEU A 15 16.29 8.36 -12.53
N TYR A 16 16.11 7.70 -11.39
CA TYR A 16 16.19 6.24 -11.30
C TYR A 16 14.93 5.53 -11.81
N TYR A 17 13.74 5.97 -11.38
CA TYR A 17 12.47 5.29 -11.65
C TYR A 17 11.70 5.81 -12.86
N GLU A 18 11.81 7.10 -13.19
CA GLU A 18 11.10 7.69 -14.34
C GLU A 18 12.00 7.75 -15.59
N SER A 19 13.31 7.82 -15.41
CA SER A 19 14.27 8.01 -16.51
C SER A 19 15.26 6.84 -16.70
N ASP A 20 15.07 5.73 -15.98
CA ASP A 20 15.88 4.49 -16.08
C ASP A 20 17.40 4.68 -16.00
N TYR A 21 17.87 5.74 -15.32
CA TYR A 21 19.31 5.90 -15.10
C TYR A 21 19.81 4.90 -14.05
N SER A 22 20.94 4.26 -14.34
CA SER A 22 21.63 3.46 -13.33
C SER A 22 22.16 4.34 -12.20
N GLN A 23 22.26 3.79 -10.98
CA GLN A 23 22.81 4.53 -9.83
C GLN A 23 24.22 5.07 -10.10
N GLN A 24 24.99 4.37 -10.94
CA GLN A 24 26.33 4.79 -11.37
C GLN A 24 26.26 6.05 -12.24
N LYS A 25 25.37 6.08 -13.25
CA LYS A 25 25.18 7.27 -14.09
C LYS A 25 24.63 8.45 -13.30
N ILE A 26 23.76 8.20 -12.31
CA ILE A 26 23.24 9.25 -11.41
C ILE A 26 24.37 9.82 -10.55
N ALA A 27 25.24 8.96 -10.01
CA ALA A 27 26.40 9.34 -9.21
C ALA A 27 27.33 10.27 -10.00
N GLU A 28 27.66 9.91 -11.24
CA GLU A 28 28.47 10.72 -12.15
C GLU A 28 27.80 12.06 -12.48
N LYS A 29 26.51 12.05 -12.83
CA LYS A 29 25.76 13.25 -13.23
C LYS A 29 25.61 14.27 -12.09
N LEU A 30 25.46 13.80 -10.86
CA LEU A 30 25.26 14.64 -9.67
C LEU A 30 26.55 14.87 -8.88
N ASN A 31 27.69 14.35 -9.35
CA ASN A 31 29.00 14.42 -8.69
C ASN A 31 28.96 13.95 -7.22
N ILE A 32 28.28 12.83 -6.97
CA ILE A 32 28.16 12.21 -5.64
C ILE A 32 28.54 10.73 -5.72
N SER A 33 28.91 10.12 -4.60
CA SER A 33 29.28 8.71 -4.60
C SER A 33 28.07 7.79 -4.78
N ARG A 34 28.25 6.65 -5.47
CA ARG A 34 27.21 5.62 -5.65
C ARG A 34 26.56 5.18 -4.32
N PRO A 35 27.28 4.98 -3.20
CA PRO A 35 26.66 4.70 -1.91
C PRO A 35 25.73 5.83 -1.42
N THR A 36 26.06 7.09 -1.71
CA THR A 36 25.22 8.24 -1.38
C THR A 36 23.92 8.21 -2.17
N VAL A 37 23.97 7.88 -3.47
CA VAL A 37 22.79 7.69 -4.32
C VAL A 37 21.89 6.59 -3.74
N SER A 38 22.45 5.43 -3.42
CA SER A 38 21.70 4.31 -2.82
C SER A 38 21.01 4.72 -1.51
N ARG A 39 21.73 5.39 -0.61
CA ARG A 39 21.17 5.88 0.66
C ARG A 39 20.07 6.92 0.47
N LEU A 40 20.18 7.80 -0.53
CA LEU A 40 19.16 8.80 -0.83
C LEU A 40 17.92 8.18 -1.48
N LEU A 41 18.08 7.15 -2.33
CA LEU A 41 16.96 6.35 -2.83
C LEU A 41 16.23 5.64 -1.70
N GLN A 42 16.97 5.02 -0.77
CA GLN A 42 16.37 4.38 0.41
C GLN A 42 15.62 5.41 1.26
N TYR A 43 16.23 6.56 1.54
CA TYR A 43 15.58 7.65 2.26
C TYR A 43 14.28 8.11 1.58
N ALA A 44 14.25 8.22 0.25
CA ALA A 44 13.05 8.59 -0.48
C ALA A 44 11.92 7.54 -0.33
N LYS A 45 12.26 6.25 -0.23
CA LYS A 45 11.29 5.18 0.07
C LYS A 45 10.80 5.26 1.52
N ASP A 46 11.72 5.42 2.47
CA ASP A 46 11.41 5.45 3.90
C ASP A 46 10.49 6.63 4.26
N GLN A 47 10.69 7.78 3.60
CA GLN A 47 9.84 8.96 3.75
C GLN A 47 8.56 8.90 2.90
N LYS A 48 8.29 7.79 2.21
CA LYS A 48 7.13 7.59 1.31
C LYS A 48 7.04 8.59 0.15
N PHE A 49 8.15 9.22 -0.23
CA PHE A 49 8.23 10.04 -1.45
C PHE A 49 8.16 9.18 -2.72
N VAL A 50 8.51 7.91 -2.61
CA VAL A 50 8.39 6.91 -3.68
C VAL A 50 7.45 5.80 -3.21
N GLN A 51 6.40 5.56 -3.98
CA GLN A 51 5.51 4.41 -3.82
C GLN A 51 5.62 3.55 -5.08
N ILE A 52 6.06 2.30 -4.91
CA ILE A 52 6.18 1.35 -6.02
C ILE A 52 4.94 0.47 -5.99
N ASN A 53 4.11 0.57 -7.04
CA ASN A 53 2.98 -0.32 -7.23
C ASN A 53 3.32 -1.34 -8.32
N ILE A 54 3.27 -2.62 -7.98
CA ILE A 54 3.49 -3.71 -8.93
C ILE A 54 2.12 -4.27 -9.30
N ILE A 55 1.72 -4.08 -10.55
CA ILE A 55 0.51 -4.69 -11.10
C ILE A 55 0.91 -6.05 -11.68
N ASP A 56 0.45 -7.13 -11.04
CA ASP A 56 0.74 -8.50 -11.43
C ASP A 56 -0.54 -9.16 -11.98
N PRO A 57 -0.74 -9.15 -13.32
CA PRO A 57 -1.94 -9.71 -13.93
C PRO A 57 -1.94 -11.25 -13.95
N ILE A 58 -0.83 -11.90 -13.61
CA ILE A 58 -0.67 -13.36 -13.61
C ILE A 58 -1.14 -13.96 -12.29
N LYS A 59 -1.11 -13.17 -11.20
CA LYS A 59 -1.69 -13.54 -9.91
C LYS A 59 -3.21 -13.45 -9.93
N ASP A 60 -3.82 -14.34 -10.70
CA ASP A 60 -5.26 -14.48 -10.72
C ASP A 60 -5.73 -15.29 -9.49
N ASN A 61 -5.89 -14.59 -8.37
CA ASN A 61 -6.50 -15.16 -7.18
C ASN A 61 -8.01 -15.39 -7.33
N SER A 62 -8.64 -14.94 -8.42
CA SER A 62 -10.10 -15.00 -8.58
C SER A 62 -10.62 -16.43 -8.59
N ASN A 63 -9.87 -17.37 -9.17
CA ASN A 63 -10.24 -18.78 -9.16
C ASN A 63 -10.32 -19.33 -7.74
N LEU A 64 -9.33 -19.03 -6.89
CA LEU A 64 -9.33 -19.47 -5.50
C LEU A 64 -10.41 -18.76 -4.67
N GLU A 65 -10.66 -17.47 -4.92
CA GLU A 65 -11.81 -16.74 -4.32
C GLU A 65 -13.13 -17.43 -4.66
N GLN A 66 -13.35 -17.76 -5.93
CA GLN A 66 -14.57 -18.41 -6.40
C GLN A 66 -14.74 -19.82 -5.81
N LEU A 67 -13.66 -20.61 -5.77
CA LEU A 67 -13.71 -21.94 -5.14
C LEU A 67 -14.08 -21.88 -3.65
N LEU A 68 -13.62 -20.85 -2.93
CA LEU A 68 -13.97 -20.65 -1.53
C LEU A 68 -15.43 -20.20 -1.37
N ILE A 69 -15.91 -19.31 -2.24
CA ILE A 69 -17.32 -18.90 -2.29
C ILE A 69 -18.22 -20.11 -2.50
N GLU A 70 -17.95 -20.93 -3.52
CA GLU A 70 -18.76 -22.11 -3.86
C GLU A 70 -18.71 -23.17 -2.75
N LYS A 71 -17.53 -23.40 -2.16
CA LYS A 71 -17.36 -24.42 -1.13
C LYS A 71 -18.01 -24.05 0.20
N TYR A 72 -18.00 -22.78 0.59
CA TYR A 72 -18.44 -22.32 1.90
C TYR A 72 -19.74 -21.49 1.87
N GLY A 73 -20.30 -21.20 0.69
CA GLY A 73 -21.52 -20.42 0.53
C GLY A 73 -21.36 -18.95 0.95
N LEU A 74 -20.19 -18.36 0.71
CA LEU A 74 -19.87 -16.99 1.11
C LEU A 74 -20.35 -15.99 0.05
N GLU A 75 -20.76 -14.79 0.46
CA GLU A 75 -21.17 -13.74 -0.49
C GLU A 75 -19.98 -13.19 -1.28
N ASP A 76 -18.83 -13.05 -0.63
CA ASP A 76 -17.61 -12.56 -1.26
C ASP A 76 -16.37 -13.07 -0.50
N VAL A 77 -15.27 -13.23 -1.24
CA VAL A 77 -13.96 -13.60 -0.71
C VAL A 77 -12.90 -12.74 -1.38
N LYS A 78 -11.94 -12.27 -0.59
CA LYS A 78 -10.78 -11.53 -1.09
C LYS A 78 -9.51 -12.15 -0.56
N ILE A 79 -8.57 -12.48 -1.46
CA ILE A 79 -7.30 -13.11 -1.10
C ILE A 79 -6.18 -12.10 -1.19
N ALA A 80 -5.52 -11.87 -0.05
CA ALA A 80 -4.31 -11.07 0.03
C ALA A 80 -3.09 -11.93 -0.30
N TYR A 81 -2.30 -11.50 -1.28
CA TYR A 81 -0.98 -12.08 -1.54
C TYR A 81 0.04 -11.53 -0.54
N THR A 82 0.84 -12.41 0.06
CA THR A 82 2.00 -12.02 0.87
C THR A 82 3.29 -12.57 0.23
N PRO A 83 4.35 -11.77 0.09
CA PRO A 83 5.63 -12.25 -0.43
C PRO A 83 6.41 -13.08 0.59
N LEU A 84 6.14 -12.88 1.89
CA LEU A 84 6.84 -13.54 3.00
C LEU A 84 5.83 -14.14 3.98
N ASP A 85 6.12 -15.34 4.47
CA ASP A 85 5.32 -16.02 5.52
C ASP A 85 5.76 -15.54 6.91
N THR A 86 5.60 -14.24 7.16
CA THR A 86 5.81 -13.66 8.48
C THR A 86 4.51 -13.03 8.98
N ARG A 87 4.28 -13.10 10.30
CA ARG A 87 3.06 -12.55 10.90
C ARG A 87 2.86 -11.07 10.59
N GLU A 88 3.93 -10.29 10.47
CA GLU A 88 3.85 -8.86 10.17
C GLU A 88 3.47 -8.61 8.71
N GLU A 89 4.09 -9.29 7.75
CA GLU A 89 3.78 -9.12 6.33
C GLU A 89 2.39 -9.67 5.99
N ILE A 90 1.96 -10.78 6.61
CA ILE A 90 0.59 -11.29 6.49
C ILE A 90 -0.42 -10.24 6.95
N LYS A 91 -0.22 -9.68 8.15
CA LYS A 91 -1.12 -8.65 8.70
C LYS A 91 -1.19 -7.42 7.80
N LYS A 92 -0.04 -6.96 7.31
CA LYS A 92 0.06 -5.82 6.39
C LYS A 92 -0.68 -6.08 5.08
N SER A 93 -0.48 -7.26 4.50
CA SER A 93 -1.12 -7.65 3.24
C SER A 93 -2.65 -7.77 3.39
N ILE A 94 -3.12 -8.42 4.46
CA ILE A 94 -4.56 -8.57 4.74
C ILE A 94 -5.21 -7.21 5.01
N SER A 95 -4.61 -6.38 5.86
CA SER A 95 -5.17 -5.06 6.18
C SER A 95 -5.23 -4.13 4.96
N ALA A 96 -4.20 -4.15 4.11
CA ALA A 96 -4.22 -3.41 2.85
C ALA A 96 -5.32 -3.91 1.89
N LYS A 97 -5.46 -5.23 1.72
CA LYS A 97 -6.49 -5.80 0.84
C LYS A 97 -7.90 -5.52 1.36
N ALA A 98 -8.09 -5.59 2.68
CA ALA A 98 -9.37 -5.28 3.31
C ALA A 98 -9.72 -3.79 3.20
N ALA A 99 -8.73 -2.88 3.27
CA ALA A 99 -8.95 -1.45 3.05
C ALA A 99 -9.36 -1.15 1.60
N GLU A 100 -8.71 -1.79 0.62
CA GLU A 100 -9.09 -1.71 -0.79
C GLU A 100 -10.52 -2.22 -1.01
N TYR A 101 -10.86 -3.36 -0.41
CA TYR A 101 -12.18 -3.94 -0.51
C TYR A 101 -13.26 -3.06 0.13
N LEU A 102 -13.04 -2.57 1.36
CA LEU A 102 -13.98 -1.66 2.01
C LEU A 102 -14.18 -0.38 1.19
N TYR A 103 -13.11 0.16 0.59
CA TYR A 103 -13.21 1.30 -0.31
C TYR A 103 -14.06 1.01 -1.55
N SER A 104 -14.01 -0.21 -2.11
CA SER A 104 -14.77 -0.54 -3.32
C SER A 104 -16.27 -0.74 -3.04
N ILE A 105 -16.64 -1.31 -1.90
CA ILE A 105 -18.03 -1.66 -1.60
C ILE A 105 -18.84 -0.53 -0.95
N THR A 106 -18.18 0.40 -0.26
CA THR A 106 -18.85 1.49 0.48
C THR A 106 -19.51 2.51 -0.44
N LYS A 107 -20.73 2.92 -0.10
CA LYS A 107 -21.60 3.82 -0.88
C LYS A 107 -22.15 4.94 0.01
N ASP A 108 -22.76 5.92 -0.65
CA ASP A 108 -23.46 7.01 0.02
C ASP A 108 -24.61 6.44 0.88
N GLY A 109 -24.74 6.95 2.11
CA GLY A 109 -25.76 6.52 3.07
C GLY A 109 -25.44 5.25 3.87
N ASP A 110 -24.30 4.59 3.63
CA ASP A 110 -23.93 3.38 4.37
C ASP A 110 -23.67 3.66 5.85
N ILE A 111 -24.09 2.73 6.72
CA ILE A 111 -23.72 2.69 8.13
C ILE A 111 -22.68 1.59 8.32
N ILE A 112 -21.45 1.98 8.65
CA ILE A 112 -20.32 1.08 8.83
C ILE A 112 -20.18 0.77 10.32
N GLY A 113 -20.48 -0.48 10.70
CA GLY A 113 -20.20 -1.01 12.03
C GLY A 113 -18.71 -1.32 12.20
N VAL A 114 -18.09 -0.81 13.26
CA VAL A 114 -16.65 -1.01 13.52
C VAL A 114 -16.43 -1.69 14.87
N SER A 115 -15.76 -2.84 14.85
CA SER A 115 -15.32 -3.56 16.05
C SER A 115 -13.90 -3.19 16.46
N TRP A 116 -13.51 -3.48 17.70
CA TRP A 116 -12.12 -3.34 18.15
C TRP A 116 -11.26 -4.50 17.66
N GLY A 117 -10.01 -4.22 17.28
CA GLY A 117 -9.04 -5.25 16.93
C GLY A 117 -7.86 -4.69 16.16
N LEU A 118 -6.70 -5.33 16.31
CA LEU A 118 -5.47 -4.90 15.66
C LEU A 118 -5.58 -4.92 14.13
N THR A 119 -6.30 -5.88 13.56
CA THR A 119 -6.52 -5.95 12.10
C THR A 119 -7.38 -4.80 11.60
N ILE A 120 -8.47 -4.47 12.32
CA ILE A 120 -9.35 -3.34 11.99
C ILE A 120 -8.59 -2.01 12.11
N TYR A 121 -7.77 -1.87 13.16
CA TYR A 121 -6.91 -0.71 13.34
C TYR A 121 -5.92 -0.54 12.17
N ASN A 122 -5.21 -1.62 11.78
CA ASN A 122 -4.29 -1.56 10.64
C ASN A 122 -5.00 -1.32 9.31
N LEU A 123 -6.21 -1.85 9.13
CA LEU A 123 -7.05 -1.57 7.96
C LEU A 123 -7.35 -0.07 7.87
N ALA A 124 -7.78 0.54 8.98
CA ALA A 124 -8.09 1.97 9.02
C ALA A 124 -6.89 2.85 8.64
N LEU A 125 -5.67 2.46 9.02
CA LEU A 125 -4.44 3.15 8.63
C LEU A 125 -4.12 3.07 7.13
N ASN A 126 -4.68 2.08 6.42
CA ASN A 126 -4.49 1.88 4.98
C ASN A 126 -5.64 2.45 4.13
N LEU A 127 -6.71 2.98 4.75
CA LEU A 127 -7.85 3.53 4.01
C LEU A 127 -7.44 4.77 3.23
N LYS A 128 -7.83 4.79 1.96
CA LYS A 128 -7.75 5.98 1.12
C LYS A 128 -8.99 6.85 1.37
N PRO A 129 -8.84 8.19 1.42
CA PRO A 129 -9.99 9.08 1.54
C PRO A 129 -10.99 8.85 0.40
N LYS A 130 -12.26 8.61 0.75
CA LYS A 130 -13.40 8.53 -0.17
C LYS A 130 -14.43 9.55 0.26
N MET A 131 -14.86 10.43 -0.64
CA MET A 131 -15.95 11.35 -0.35
C MET A 131 -17.28 10.60 -0.49
N LEU A 132 -17.93 10.35 0.63
CA LEU A 132 -19.24 9.72 0.71
C LEU A 132 -20.24 10.70 1.33
N LYS A 133 -21.45 10.76 0.79
CA LYS A 133 -22.55 11.57 1.33
C LYS A 133 -23.37 10.74 2.30
N GLY A 134 -23.56 11.25 3.52
CA GLY A 134 -24.44 10.62 4.51
C GLY A 134 -23.95 9.28 5.07
N ALA A 135 -22.73 8.84 4.74
CA ALA A 135 -22.13 7.65 5.34
C ALA A 135 -21.77 7.92 6.82
N GLN A 136 -21.99 6.93 7.68
CA GLN A 136 -21.74 7.01 9.12
C GLN A 136 -20.89 5.83 9.58
N CYS A 137 -19.98 6.06 10.52
CA CYS A 137 -19.29 4.98 11.22
C CYS A 137 -19.86 4.87 12.64
N GLN A 138 -20.31 3.68 13.02
CA GLN A 138 -20.77 3.38 14.37
C GLN A 138 -19.88 2.33 14.99
N GLY A 139 -19.35 2.62 16.18
CA GLY A 139 -18.61 1.65 16.99
C GLY A 139 -19.32 1.46 18.33
N SER A 140 -19.44 0.22 18.78
CA SER A 140 -19.77 -0.05 20.17
C SER A 140 -18.52 0.23 21.02
N CYS A 141 -18.47 1.40 21.65
CA CYS A 141 -17.53 1.65 22.73
C CYS A 141 -18.05 0.85 23.95
N GLN A 142 -17.46 -0.32 24.19
CA GLN A 142 -17.53 -0.99 25.49
C GLN A 142 -16.22 -0.78 26.22
#